data_AF-X1HWX8-F1
#
_entry.id   AF-X1HWX8-F1
#
_cell.length_a   1.000
_cell.length_b   1.000
_cell.length_c   1.000
_cell.angle_alpha   90.00
_cell.angle_beta   90.00
_cell.angle_gamma   90.00
#
_symmetry.space_group_name_H-M   'P 1'
#
loop_
_entity.id
_entity.type
_entity.pdbx_description
1 polymer ?
#
loop_
_entity_poly.entity_id
_entity_poly.type
_entity_poly.pdbx_seq_one_letter_code
_entity_poly.pdbx_strand_id
1 'polypeptide(L)'
;MMLVHPIGPDGAKIMLIGEAPGAEEEATGIPFVGGAGKILNGLLRDAGIDREECVLTNIMQVRPVNNDFGNFYEDKSRKVPRDILLEGIKRLKNEIININPNVIVA
;
A
#
# COMPACT_ATOMS: atom_id res chain seq x y z
N MET A 1 -5.95 -6.55 14.99
CA MET A 1 -4.99 -6.30 13.89
C MET A 1 -5.15 -4.85 13.50
N MET A 2 -4.07 -4.05 13.56
CA MET A 2 -4.14 -2.62 13.25
C MET A 2 -4.23 -2.45 11.73
N LEU A 3 -5.12 -1.56 11.26
CA LEU A 3 -5.15 -1.16 9.86
C LEU A 3 -4.13 -0.04 9.64
N VAL A 4 -3.34 -0.16 8.58
CA VAL A 4 -2.47 0.91 8.07
C VAL A 4 -3.20 1.57 6.92
N HIS A 5 -3.77 2.74 7.19
CA HIS A 5 -4.60 3.47 6.25
C HIS A 5 -3.75 4.20 5.20
N PRO A 6 -4.35 4.58 4.05
CA PRO A 6 -3.70 5.45 3.09
C PRO A 6 -3.32 6.78 3.75
N ILE A 7 -2.19 7.36 3.34
CA ILE A 7 -1.77 8.70 3.77
C ILE A 7 -1.42 9.53 2.55
N GLY A 8 -1.90 10.76 2.52
CA GLY A 8 -1.61 11.75 1.49
C GLY A 8 -2.72 12.80 1.42
N PRO A 9 -2.53 13.85 0.62
CA PRO A 9 -3.50 14.93 0.48
C PRO A 9 -4.70 14.50 -0.39
N ASP A 10 -5.85 15.10 -0.12
CA ASP A 10 -7.00 14.98 -1.01
C ASP A 10 -6.67 15.52 -2.41
N GLY A 11 -7.07 14.77 -3.45
CA GLY A 11 -6.87 15.17 -4.83
C GLY A 11 -5.44 15.01 -5.37
N ALA A 12 -4.55 14.34 -4.63
CA ALA A 12 -3.21 13.96 -5.07
C ALA A 12 -3.22 13.36 -6.50
N LYS A 13 -2.27 13.78 -7.33
CA LYS A 13 -2.19 13.33 -8.73
C LYS A 13 -1.35 12.07 -8.93
N ILE A 14 -0.58 11.69 -7.91
CA ILE A 14 0.23 10.48 -7.90
C ILE A 14 -0.21 9.62 -6.71
N MET A 15 -0.45 8.34 -6.98
CA MET A 15 -0.74 7.33 -5.97
C MET A 15 0.30 6.21 -6.03
N LEU A 16 0.91 5.88 -4.89
CA LEU A 16 1.90 4.82 -4.72
C LEU A 16 1.25 3.67 -3.97
N ILE A 17 1.27 2.46 -4.55
CA ILE A 17 0.59 1.29 -4.01
C ILE A 17 1.61 0.20 -3.72
N GLY A 18 1.69 -0.25 -2.47
CA GLY A 18 2.48 -1.41 -2.08
C GLY A 18 1.62 -2.67 -1.92
N GLU A 19 2.25 -3.80 -1.60
CA GLU A 19 1.55 -5.05 -1.33
C GLU A 19 0.82 -5.02 0.02
N ALA A 20 1.58 -4.86 1.11
CA ALA A 20 1.08 -4.87 2.48
C ALA A 20 2.07 -4.20 3.47
N PRO A 21 1.59 -3.75 4.64
CA PRO A 21 2.43 -3.29 5.75
C PRO A 21 3.50 -4.29 6.18
N GLY A 22 4.70 -3.78 6.48
CA GLY A 22 5.71 -4.48 7.27
C GLY A 22 5.53 -4.22 8.77
N ALA A 23 6.50 -4.66 9.56
CA ALA A 23 6.43 -4.58 11.02
C ALA A 23 6.46 -3.12 11.55
N GLU A 24 7.21 -2.24 10.88
CA GLU A 24 7.30 -0.83 11.27
C GLU A 24 6.01 -0.07 10.91
N GLU A 25 5.43 -0.38 9.75
CA GLU A 25 4.12 0.13 9.33
C GLU A 25 3.01 -0.35 10.27
N GLU A 26 3.00 -1.63 10.66
CA GLU A 26 2.05 -2.18 11.63
C GLU A 26 2.16 -1.51 13.01
N ALA A 27 3.38 -1.19 13.46
CA ALA A 27 3.61 -0.56 14.75
C ALA A 27 3.25 0.94 14.76
N THR A 28 3.43 1.64 13.64
CA THR A 28 3.24 3.09 13.53
C THR A 28 1.89 3.50 12.93
N GLY A 29 1.25 2.61 12.18
CA GLY A 29 0.06 2.94 11.38
C GLY A 29 0.37 3.76 10.12
N ILE A 30 1.64 3.97 9.78
CA ILE A 30 2.08 4.82 8.67
C ILE A 30 2.64 3.94 7.55
N PRO A 31 2.19 4.07 6.28
CA PRO A 31 2.69 3.26 5.18
C PRO A 31 4.08 3.71 4.73
N PHE A 32 4.91 2.77 4.29
CA PHE A 32 6.26 3.00 3.76
C PHE A 32 7.18 3.77 4.73
N VAL A 33 7.24 3.35 6.00
CA VAL A 33 8.20 3.88 6.98
C VAL A 33 9.41 2.96 7.18
N GLY A 34 9.28 1.70 6.78
CA GLY A 34 10.34 0.69 6.85
C GLY A 34 11.50 0.93 5.89
N GLY A 35 12.40 -0.06 5.80
CA GLY A 35 13.57 0.00 4.92
C GLY A 35 13.24 0.27 3.45
N ALA A 36 12.20 -0.38 2.91
CA ALA A 36 11.72 -0.14 1.56
C ALA A 36 11.17 1.28 1.38
N GLY A 37 10.49 1.81 2.40
CA GLY A 37 9.99 3.20 2.41
C GLY A 37 11.11 4.23 2.37
N LYS A 38 12.22 3.99 3.08
CA LYS A 38 13.41 4.85 3.04
C LYS A 38 14.07 4.87 1.65
N ILE A 39 14.11 3.72 0.97
CA ILE A 39 14.58 3.62 -0.42
C ILE A 39 13.63 4.41 -1.34
N LEU A 40 12.32 4.20 -1.21
CA LEU A 40 11.32 4.93 -1.97
C LEU A 40 11.47 6.45 -1.81
N ASN A 41 11.71 6.94 -0.59
CA ASN A 41 11.94 8.37 -0.35
C ASN A 41 13.15 8.91 -1.13
N GLY A 42 14.23 8.12 -1.22
CA GLY A 42 15.38 8.46 -2.04
C GLY A 42 15.02 8.55 -3.52
N LEU A 43 14.30 7.56 -4.03
CA LEU A 43 13.88 7.50 -5.44
C LEU A 43 12.93 8.64 -5.82
N LEU A 44 11.96 8.96 -4.97
CA LEU A 44 11.04 10.09 -5.19
C LEU A 44 11.81 11.41 -5.26
N ARG A 45 12.71 11.64 -4.30
CA ARG A 45 13.57 12.83 -4.30
C ARG A 45 14.42 12.92 -5.56
N ASP A 46 15.06 11.82 -5.97
CA ASP A 46 15.92 11.79 -7.15
C ASP A 46 15.10 12.00 -8.45
N ALA A 47 13.83 11.60 -8.45
CA ALA A 47 12.86 11.87 -9.53
C ALA A 47 12.25 13.28 -9.48
N GLY A 48 12.55 14.09 -8.45
CA GLY A 48 11.94 15.41 -8.26
C GLY A 48 10.46 15.37 -7.86
N ILE A 49 10.01 14.28 -7.26
CA ILE A 49 8.63 14.08 -6.79
C ILE A 49 8.59 14.32 -5.28
N ASP A 50 7.75 15.24 -4.83
CA ASP A 50 7.48 15.42 -3.41
C ASP A 50 6.56 14.28 -2.91
N ARG A 51 7.03 13.56 -1.89
CA ARG A 51 6.26 12.49 -1.26
C ARG A 51 4.98 13.00 -0.62
N GLU A 52 5.01 14.21 -0.06
CA GLU A 52 3.86 14.80 0.62
C GLU A 52 2.74 15.22 -0.36
N GLU A 53 3.03 15.25 -1.67
CA GLU A 53 2.04 15.46 -2.73
C GLU A 53 1.46 14.14 -3.29
N CYS A 54 1.92 12.99 -2.78
CA CYS A 54 1.46 11.67 -3.18
C CYS A 54 0.47 11.10 -2.16
N VAL A 55 -0.41 10.20 -2.61
CA VAL A 55 -1.11 9.27 -1.71
C VAL A 55 -0.37 7.93 -1.71
N LEU A 56 -0.06 7.41 -0.53
CA LEU A 56 0.59 6.13 -0.33
C LEU A 56 -0.36 5.16 0.35
N THR A 57 -0.56 3.97 -0.23
CA THR A 57 -1.40 2.90 0.33
C THR A 57 -0.81 1.52 0.04
N ASN A 58 -1.48 0.48 0.52
CA ASN A 58 -1.20 -0.91 0.17
C ASN A 58 -2.48 -1.61 -0.29
N ILE A 59 -2.34 -2.63 -1.15
CA ILE A 59 -3.46 -3.53 -1.51
C ILE A 59 -4.09 -4.12 -0.25
N MET A 60 -3.24 -4.62 0.66
CA MET A 60 -3.64 -5.09 1.97
C MET A 60 -3.25 -4.06 3.03
N GLN A 61 -4.20 -3.57 3.81
CA GLN A 61 -3.93 -2.60 4.90
C GLN A 61 -3.54 -3.27 6.22
N VAL A 62 -3.23 -4.56 6.17
CA VAL A 62 -2.86 -5.38 7.33
C VAL A 62 -1.59 -6.13 7.01
N ARG A 63 -0.71 -6.27 8.01
CA ARG A 63 0.51 -7.03 7.83
C ARG A 63 0.18 -8.52 7.63
N PRO A 64 0.75 -9.18 6.61
CA PRO A 64 0.56 -10.61 6.44
C PRO A 64 1.18 -11.38 7.60
N VAL A 65 0.53 -12.48 7.99
CA VAL A 65 1.07 -13.43 8.97
C VAL A 65 2.48 -13.84 8.55
N ASN A 66 3.43 -13.82 9.48
CA ASN A 66 4.85 -14.12 9.23
C ASN A 66 5.50 -13.29 8.11
N ASN A 67 4.94 -12.13 7.77
CA ASN A 67 5.40 -11.28 6.67
C ASN A 67 5.37 -11.98 5.29
N ASP A 68 4.47 -12.95 5.09
CA ASP A 68 4.31 -13.67 3.83
C ASP A 68 2.95 -13.35 3.18
N PHE A 69 2.99 -12.58 2.10
CA PHE A 69 1.80 -12.19 1.32
C PHE A 69 1.05 -13.42 0.75
N GLY A 70 1.72 -14.57 0.59
CA GLY A 70 1.08 -15.82 0.17
C GLY A 70 -0.05 -16.27 1.10
N ASN A 71 -0.07 -15.82 2.36
CA ASN A 71 -1.15 -16.13 3.30
C ASN A 71 -2.51 -15.52 2.90
N PHE A 72 -2.53 -14.57 1.97
CA PHE A 72 -3.76 -14.03 1.38
C PHE A 72 -4.34 -14.90 0.25
N TYR A 73 -3.69 -16.02 -0.06
CA TYR A 73 -4.16 -17.02 -1.02
C TYR A 73 -4.50 -18.34 -0.33
N GLU A 74 -5.41 -19.10 -0.94
CA GLU A 74 -5.77 -20.44 -0.49
C GLU A 74 -4.72 -21.47 -0.91
N ASP A 75 -4.05 -21.23 -2.03
CA ASP A 75 -3.11 -22.14 -2.64
C ASP A 75 -1.68 -21.54 -2.71
N LYS A 76 -0.68 -22.42 -2.69
CA LYS A 76 0.74 -22.01 -2.76
C LYS A 76 1.12 -21.39 -4.10
N SER A 77 0.36 -21.63 -5.17
CA SER A 77 0.62 -21.04 -6.48
C SER A 77 0.04 -19.62 -6.64
N ARG A 78 -0.60 -19.09 -5.59
CA ARG A 78 -1.16 -17.73 -5.52
C ARG A 78 -2.18 -17.46 -6.64
N LYS A 79 -3.05 -18.44 -6.93
CA LYS A 79 -4.08 -18.34 -7.98
C LYS A 79 -5.49 -18.15 -7.43
N VAL A 80 -5.74 -18.60 -6.22
CA VAL A 80 -7.02 -18.57 -5.54
C VAL A 80 -6.92 -17.57 -4.38
N PRO A 81 -7.31 -16.30 -4.60
CA PRO A 81 -7.29 -15.29 -3.54
C PRO A 81 -8.35 -15.64 -2.48
N ARG A 82 -8.02 -15.43 -1.20
CA ARG A 82 -9.00 -15.49 -0.11
C ARG A 82 -9.92 -14.27 -0.15
N ASP A 83 -11.09 -14.37 0.47
CA ASP A 83 -12.06 -13.26 0.56
C ASP A 83 -11.45 -11.96 1.09
N ILE A 84 -10.55 -12.05 2.08
CA ILE A 84 -9.86 -10.87 2.63
C ILE A 84 -9.04 -10.10 1.56
N LEU A 85 -8.44 -10.82 0.61
CA LEU A 85 -7.70 -10.19 -0.50
C LEU A 85 -8.67 -9.55 -1.50
N LEU A 86 -9.80 -10.21 -1.78
CA LEU A 86 -10.84 -9.65 -2.63
C LEU A 86 -11.45 -8.38 -2.03
N GLU A 87 -11.64 -8.35 -0.72
CA GLU A 87 -12.06 -7.17 0.03
C GLU A 87 -11.01 -6.05 -0.01
N GLY A 88 -9.72 -6.39 0.14
CA GLY A 88 -8.60 -5.46 -0.01
C GLY A 88 -8.58 -4.82 -1.40
N ILE A 89 -8.70 -5.62 -2.46
CA ILE A 89 -8.81 -5.16 -3.84
C ILE A 89 -10.03 -4.25 -4.04
N LYS A 90 -11.18 -4.60 -3.47
CA LYS A 90 -12.39 -3.77 -3.54
C LYS A 90 -12.19 -2.42 -2.84
N ARG A 91 -11.52 -2.41 -1.68
CA ARG A 91 -11.19 -1.19 -0.95
C ARG A 91 -10.24 -0.31 -1.76
N LEU A 92 -9.15 -0.89 -2.28
CA LEU A 92 -8.18 -0.17 -3.11
C LEU A 92 -8.84 0.44 -4.36
N LYS A 93 -9.76 -0.29 -5.01
CA LYS A 93 -10.54 0.26 -6.14
C LYS A 93 -11.33 1.49 -5.74
N ASN A 94 -11.97 1.47 -4.58
CA ASN A 94 -12.70 2.64 -4.07
C ASN A 94 -11.76 3.81 -3.73
N GLU A 95 -10.59 3.52 -3.15
CA GLU A 95 -9.56 4.54 -2.89
C GLU A 95 -9.11 5.21 -4.19
N ILE A 96 -8.78 4.43 -5.22
CA ILE A 96 -8.40 4.94 -6.55
C ILE A 96 -9.50 5.82 -7.14
N ILE A 97 -10.76 5.40 -7.05
CA ILE A 97 -11.91 6.18 -7.56
C ILE A 97 -12.04 7.51 -6.79
N ASN A 98 -11.91 7.47 -5.46
CA ASN A 98 -12.10 8.64 -4.61
C ASN A 98 -10.94 9.64 -4.75
N ILE A 99 -9.71 9.16 -4.81
CA ILE A 99 -8.51 10.00 -4.96
C ILE A 99 -8.45 10.55 -6.40
N ASN A 100 -8.90 9.75 -7.38
CA ASN A 100 -8.86 10.07 -8.80
C ASN A 100 -7.46 10.56 -9.26
N PRO A 101 -6.39 9.75 -9.04
CA PRO A 101 -5.03 10.14 -9.39
C PRO A 101 -4.84 10.11 -10.92
N ASN A 102 -3.88 10.90 -11.42
CA ASN A 102 -3.50 10.86 -12.83
C ASN A 102 -2.54 9.70 -13.12
N VAL A 103 -1.72 9.33 -12.13
CA VAL A 103 -0.70 8.28 -12.24
C VAL A 103 -0.75 7.40 -11.01
N ILE A 104 -0.69 6.08 -11.25
CA ILE A 104 -0.53 5.06 -10.22
C ILE A 104 0.79 4.35 -10.45
N VAL A 105 1.58 4.19 -9.39
CA VAL A 105 2.80 3.37 -9.37
C VAL A 105 2.58 2.22 -8.39
N ALA A 106 2.75 0.99 -8.87
CA ALA A 106 2.51 -0.24 -8.11
C ALA A 106 3.60 -1.28 -8.40
#